data_AF-A0A7Y4SPD8-F1
#
_entry.id   AF-A0A7Y4SPD8-F1
#
_cell.length_a   1.000
_cell.length_b   1.000
_cell.length_c   1.000
_cell.angle_alpha   90.00
_cell.angle_beta   90.00
_cell.angle_gamma   90.00
#
_symmetry.space_group_name_H-M   'P 1'
#
loop_
_entity.id
_entity.type
_entity.pdbx_description
1 polymer ?
#
loop_
_entity_poly.entity_id
_entity_poly.type
_entity_poly.pdbx_seq_one_letter_code
_entity_poly.pdbx_strand_id
1 'polypeptide(L)'
;MRHDMAKVVTERPRRGHSNPSRKWGRRLRRDEFEADDHGPARAPIARGHQYGWDCKEFSDLLGPLRRYLHTQVGRPWNNVWSDITRNLDHRSLSGRHIVSHVLWDVERNAWLGADGRVYHRRSSHTAPVSGFYVHPGTGLLRYAREPWRGHRGGPFVKAQAALRAFGINVSTATDIRRYRVEGTRIWEGRDCGWFIHTYRWVPEQLVRVVTRSDGRNVSISKLAHYERAATKQASGKEMRNAQLLLEGDPLSMK
;
A
#
# COMPACT_ATOMS: atom_id res chain seq x y z
N MET A 1 9.09 -25.25 -8.51
CA MET A 1 9.32 -24.42 -7.30
C MET A 1 10.60 -24.89 -6.63
N ARG A 2 11.30 -24.05 -5.86
CA ARG A 2 12.44 -24.53 -5.05
C ARG A 2 11.94 -25.42 -3.91
N HIS A 3 12.67 -26.49 -3.59
CA HIS A 3 12.30 -27.44 -2.54
C HIS A 3 12.30 -26.81 -1.13
N ASP A 4 13.11 -25.78 -0.90
CA ASP A 4 13.27 -25.08 0.37
C ASP A 4 12.37 -23.84 0.51
N MET A 5 11.39 -23.65 -0.37
CA MET A 5 10.51 -22.46 -0.38
C MET A 5 9.85 -22.21 0.99
N ALA A 6 9.43 -23.27 1.67
CA ALA A 6 8.80 -23.18 2.98
C ALA A 6 9.71 -22.53 4.03
N LYS A 7 11.00 -22.88 3.97
CA LYS A 7 12.04 -22.39 4.87
C LYS A 7 12.38 -20.94 4.54
N VAL A 8 12.70 -20.65 3.29
CA VAL A 8 13.11 -19.31 2.82
C VAL A 8 12.06 -18.23 3.14
N VAL A 9 10.77 -18.54 3.00
CA VAL A 9 9.69 -17.57 3.25
C VAL A 9 9.52 -17.29 4.75
N THR A 10 9.69 -18.30 5.61
CA THR A 10 9.34 -18.22 7.03
C THR A 10 10.50 -17.84 7.95
N GLU A 11 11.75 -17.99 7.51
CA GLU A 11 12.94 -17.75 8.36
C GLU A 11 13.32 -16.27 8.56
N ARG A 12 12.61 -15.33 7.92
CA ARG A 12 12.88 -13.91 8.13
C ARG A 12 12.65 -13.54 9.60
N PRO A 13 13.58 -12.80 10.26
CA PRO A 13 13.36 -12.31 11.62
C PRO A 13 12.04 -11.57 11.71
N ARG A 14 11.20 -11.97 12.67
CA ARG A 14 9.88 -11.38 12.88
C ARG A 14 9.97 -9.87 13.01
N ARG A 15 8.94 -9.17 12.53
CA ARG A 15 8.83 -7.74 12.79
C ARG A 15 8.71 -7.52 14.30
N GLY A 16 9.38 -6.49 14.82
CA GLY A 16 9.44 -6.25 16.26
C GLY A 16 10.32 -7.23 17.03
N HIS A 17 11.22 -7.99 16.38
CA HIS A 17 12.15 -8.87 17.10
C HIS A 17 13.02 -8.12 18.12
N SER A 18 13.36 -6.86 17.83
CA SER A 18 14.09 -5.94 18.71
C SER A 18 13.23 -5.35 19.83
N ASN A 19 11.91 -5.54 19.80
CA ASN A 19 11.04 -5.03 20.85
C ASN A 19 11.32 -5.79 22.14
N PRO A 20 11.52 -5.08 23.26
CA PRO A 20 11.77 -5.73 24.55
C PRO A 20 10.54 -6.57 24.92
N SER A 21 10.75 -7.84 25.29
CA SER A 21 9.65 -8.72 25.69
C SER A 21 9.02 -8.22 26.99
N ARG A 22 7.72 -7.86 26.99
CA ARG A 22 6.98 -7.62 28.23
C ARG A 22 6.48 -8.91 28.90
N LYS A 23 6.67 -10.07 28.25
CA LYS A 23 6.29 -11.39 28.81
C LYS A 23 7.12 -11.81 30.01
N TRP A 24 8.33 -11.28 30.13
CA TRP A 24 9.23 -11.56 31.24
C TRP A 24 10.07 -10.32 31.52
N GLY A 25 9.73 -9.61 32.60
CA GLY A 25 10.40 -8.35 32.98
C GLY A 25 11.75 -8.56 33.68
N ARG A 26 12.15 -9.81 33.95
CA ARG A 26 13.40 -10.15 34.63
C ARG A 26 14.49 -10.47 33.61
N ARG A 27 15.61 -9.74 33.65
CA ARG A 27 16.83 -10.14 32.94
C ARG A 27 17.44 -11.33 33.68
N LEU A 28 17.82 -12.38 32.95
CA LEU A 28 18.61 -13.48 33.52
C LEU A 28 19.97 -12.90 33.96
N ARG A 29 20.45 -13.34 35.12
CA ARG A 29 21.81 -13.01 35.57
C ARG A 29 22.83 -13.88 34.81
N ARG A 30 24.09 -13.46 34.80
CA ARG A 30 25.15 -14.11 34.01
C ARG A 30 25.38 -15.57 34.42
N ASP A 31 25.34 -15.83 35.71
CA ASP A 31 25.39 -17.16 36.35
C ASP A 31 24.22 -18.06 35.93
N GLU A 32 23.04 -17.51 35.68
CA GLU A 32 21.87 -18.26 35.18
C GLU A 32 21.91 -18.50 33.66
N PHE A 33 22.76 -17.77 32.94
CA PHE A 33 22.95 -17.91 31.49
C PHE A 33 24.04 -18.92 31.14
N GLU A 34 25.08 -19.03 31.99
CA GLU A 34 26.22 -19.94 31.83
C GLU A 34 25.99 -21.30 32.52
N ALA A 35 24.89 -21.49 33.26
CA ALA A 35 24.51 -22.80 33.79
C ALA A 35 23.94 -23.69 32.67
N ASP A 36 24.51 -24.89 32.51
CA ASP A 36 24.09 -25.91 31.54
C ASP A 36 22.64 -26.40 31.75
N ASP A 37 22.00 -26.00 32.85
CA ASP A 37 20.65 -26.43 33.22
C ASP A 37 19.68 -25.24 33.36
N HIS A 38 18.82 -25.19 32.35
CA HIS A 38 17.50 -24.58 32.24
C HIS A 38 17.12 -23.49 33.26
N GLY A 39 17.00 -22.25 32.75
CA GLY A 39 16.29 -21.16 33.41
C GLY A 39 14.91 -21.59 33.95
N PRO A 40 14.26 -20.75 34.78
CA PRO A 40 13.20 -21.18 35.69
C PRO A 40 12.17 -22.12 35.05
N ALA A 41 12.00 -23.31 35.64
CA ALA A 41 11.09 -24.35 35.17
C ALA A 41 9.63 -23.87 35.00
N ARG A 42 9.25 -22.79 35.70
CA ARG A 42 7.98 -22.08 35.54
C ARG A 42 8.22 -20.58 35.61
N ALA A 43 7.77 -19.87 34.58
CA ALA A 43 7.73 -18.42 34.52
C ALA A 43 6.27 -17.96 34.62
N PRO A 44 5.87 -17.08 35.56
CA PRO A 44 4.57 -16.42 35.48
C PRO A 44 4.36 -15.79 34.10
N ILE A 45 3.20 -16.05 33.49
CA ILE A 45 2.73 -15.31 32.32
C ILE A 45 2.62 -13.85 32.75
N ALA A 46 3.41 -12.94 32.15
CA ALA A 46 3.31 -11.53 32.53
C ALA A 46 1.90 -11.01 32.32
N ARG A 47 1.44 -10.17 33.28
CA ARG A 47 0.12 -9.55 33.27
C ARG A 47 -0.11 -8.64 32.04
N GLY A 48 0.96 -8.19 31.38
CA GLY A 48 0.92 -7.34 30.20
C GLY A 48 1.25 -8.11 28.92
N HIS A 49 0.23 -8.41 28.12
CA HIS A 49 0.42 -8.93 26.76
C HIS A 49 0.82 -7.78 25.82
N GLN A 50 1.76 -8.04 24.90
CA GLN A 50 2.11 -7.10 23.84
C GLN A 50 1.15 -7.28 22.67
N TYR A 51 0.48 -6.20 22.29
CA TYR A 51 -0.45 -6.14 21.15
C TYR A 51 -0.06 -5.01 20.20
N GLY A 52 -0.57 -5.06 18.98
CA GLY A 52 -0.39 -4.03 17.97
C GLY A 52 1.08 -3.80 17.61
N TRP A 53 1.45 -2.54 17.40
CA TRP A 53 2.78 -2.11 16.95
C TRP A 53 3.94 -2.49 17.88
N ASP A 54 3.64 -2.77 19.15
CA ASP A 54 4.64 -3.20 20.15
C ASP A 54 4.88 -4.72 20.14
N CYS A 55 4.09 -5.51 19.40
CA CYS A 55 4.19 -6.97 19.39
C CYS A 55 5.08 -7.53 18.27
N LYS A 56 5.40 -8.82 18.37
CA LYS A 56 6.13 -9.54 17.32
C LYS A 56 5.15 -10.09 16.29
N GLU A 57 5.30 -9.68 15.03
CA GLU A 57 4.44 -10.08 13.91
C GLU A 57 5.18 -10.94 12.89
N PHE A 58 4.44 -11.79 12.17
CA PHE A 58 4.98 -12.50 11.01
C PHE A 58 5.39 -11.49 9.93
N SER A 59 6.61 -11.64 9.43
CA SER A 59 7.20 -10.73 8.45
C SER A 59 7.64 -11.46 7.20
N ASP A 60 6.91 -12.50 6.82
CA ASP A 60 7.26 -13.48 5.77
C ASP A 60 7.95 -12.85 4.55
N LEU A 61 8.98 -13.52 4.04
CA LEU A 61 9.71 -13.08 2.86
C LEU A 61 8.98 -13.55 1.59
N LEU A 62 7.97 -12.80 1.15
CA LEU A 62 7.13 -13.17 -0.02
C LEU A 62 7.82 -12.95 -1.39
N GLY A 63 8.98 -12.29 -1.43
CA GLY A 63 9.70 -11.99 -2.68
C GLY A 63 10.01 -13.21 -3.54
N PRO A 64 10.62 -14.28 -3.00
CA PRO A 64 10.86 -15.53 -3.71
C PRO A 64 9.58 -16.20 -4.24
N LEU A 65 8.51 -16.20 -3.45
CA LEU A 65 7.22 -16.77 -3.85
C LEU A 65 6.62 -16.00 -5.05
N ARG A 66 6.59 -14.67 -4.98
CA ARG A 66 6.11 -13.81 -6.07
C ARG A 66 6.98 -13.92 -7.31
N ARG A 67 8.30 -14.04 -7.15
CA ARG A 67 9.22 -14.31 -8.27
C ARG A 67 8.90 -15.63 -8.95
N TYR A 68 8.64 -16.69 -8.18
CA TYR A 68 8.18 -17.96 -8.73
C TYR A 68 6.87 -17.80 -9.51
N LEU A 69 5.86 -17.13 -8.94
CA LEU A 69 4.59 -16.89 -9.65
C LEU A 69 4.79 -16.11 -10.97
N HIS A 70 5.70 -15.13 -10.98
CA HIS A 70 6.07 -14.41 -12.20
C HIS A 70 6.63 -15.32 -13.29
N THR A 71 7.48 -16.29 -12.95
CA THR A 71 8.01 -17.23 -13.95
C THR A 71 6.97 -18.24 -14.44
N GLN A 72 5.83 -18.36 -13.74
CA GLN A 72 4.72 -19.24 -14.13
C GLN A 72 3.65 -18.54 -14.99
N VAL A 73 3.79 -17.24 -15.24
CA VAL A 73 2.87 -16.49 -16.10
C VAL A 73 2.82 -17.12 -17.49
N GLY A 74 1.61 -17.38 -17.99
CA GLY A 74 1.35 -18.06 -19.26
C GLY A 74 1.08 -19.56 -19.12
N ARG A 75 1.33 -20.18 -17.96
CA ARG A 75 1.00 -21.59 -17.71
C ARG A 75 -0.45 -21.75 -17.22
N PRO A 76 -1.11 -22.91 -17.46
CA PRO A 76 -2.40 -23.24 -16.86
C PRO A 76 -2.32 -23.21 -15.33
N TRP A 77 -3.26 -22.52 -14.69
CA TRP A 77 -3.27 -22.35 -13.24
C TRP A 77 -3.31 -23.68 -12.49
N ASN A 78 -4.05 -24.67 -12.98
CA ASN A 78 -4.14 -25.98 -12.33
C ASN A 78 -2.78 -26.69 -12.26
N ASN A 79 -1.94 -26.55 -13.28
CA ASN A 79 -0.59 -27.13 -13.29
C ASN A 79 0.31 -26.38 -12.31
N VAL A 80 0.23 -25.04 -12.31
CA VAL A 80 0.97 -24.21 -11.35
C VAL A 80 0.56 -24.53 -9.92
N TRP A 81 -0.73 -24.71 -9.67
CA TRP A 81 -1.29 -25.07 -8.36
C TRP A 81 -0.83 -26.46 -7.92
N SER A 82 -0.86 -27.45 -8.82
CA SER A 82 -0.33 -28.80 -8.54
C SER A 82 1.16 -28.77 -8.20
N ASP A 83 1.96 -27.99 -8.93
CA ASP A 83 3.38 -27.81 -8.64
C ASP A 83 3.60 -27.18 -7.25
N ILE A 84 2.76 -26.21 -6.86
CA ILE A 84 2.82 -25.55 -5.55
C ILE A 84 2.48 -26.53 -4.44
N THR A 85 1.35 -27.24 -4.52
CA THR A 85 0.88 -28.16 -3.46
C THR A 85 1.73 -29.42 -3.34
N ARG A 86 2.46 -29.80 -4.39
CA ARG A 86 3.47 -30.87 -4.35
C ARG A 86 4.71 -30.46 -3.56
N ASN A 87 5.15 -29.21 -3.67
CA ASN A 87 6.36 -28.71 -3.00
C ASN A 87 6.07 -28.14 -1.61
N LEU A 88 4.85 -27.65 -1.37
CA LEU A 88 4.39 -27.15 -0.08
C LEU A 88 3.40 -28.13 0.52
N ASP A 89 3.85 -28.89 1.52
CA ASP A 89 2.95 -29.78 2.25
C ASP A 89 1.92 -28.97 3.04
N HIS A 90 0.68 -28.97 2.55
CA HIS A 90 -0.47 -28.29 3.15
C HIS A 90 -0.86 -28.84 4.53
N ARG A 91 -0.35 -30.02 4.92
CA ARG A 91 -0.55 -30.58 6.26
C ARG A 91 0.39 -29.94 7.28
N SER A 92 1.52 -29.40 6.83
CA SER A 92 2.43 -28.62 7.67
C SER A 92 1.91 -27.20 7.90
N LEU A 93 2.18 -26.63 9.08
CA LEU A 93 1.80 -25.26 9.41
C LEU A 93 2.41 -24.25 8.43
N SER A 94 3.70 -24.38 8.14
CA SER A 94 4.43 -23.48 7.23
C SER A 94 3.93 -23.62 5.78
N GLY A 95 3.68 -24.84 5.31
CA GLY A 95 3.13 -25.07 3.98
C GLY A 95 1.73 -24.47 3.84
N ARG A 96 0.82 -24.75 4.78
CA ARG A 96 -0.52 -24.15 4.80
C ARG A 96 -0.50 -22.62 4.85
N HIS A 97 0.39 -22.05 5.65
CA HIS A 97 0.57 -20.60 5.76
C HIS A 97 0.99 -19.97 4.43
N ILE A 98 1.97 -20.57 3.74
CA ILE A 98 2.46 -20.06 2.45
C ILE A 98 1.43 -20.27 1.34
N VAL A 99 0.72 -21.40 1.36
CA VAL A 99 -0.40 -21.64 0.44
C VAL A 99 -1.47 -20.55 0.60
N SER A 100 -1.76 -20.11 1.83
CA SER A 100 -2.68 -18.98 2.07
C SER A 100 -2.20 -17.71 1.38
N HIS A 101 -0.90 -17.39 1.47
CA HIS A 101 -0.32 -16.24 0.75
C HIS A 101 -0.49 -16.36 -0.77
N VAL A 102 -0.29 -17.55 -1.35
CA VAL A 102 -0.54 -17.77 -2.79
C VAL A 102 -1.99 -17.46 -3.16
N LEU A 103 -2.94 -17.93 -2.33
CA LEU A 103 -4.36 -17.72 -2.57
C LEU A 103 -4.79 -16.26 -2.41
N TRP A 104 -4.06 -15.46 -1.63
CA TRP A 104 -4.26 -14.02 -1.51
C TRP A 104 -3.58 -13.23 -2.63
N ASP A 105 -2.42 -13.67 -3.11
CA ASP A 105 -1.67 -12.99 -4.18
C ASP A 105 -2.26 -13.26 -5.57
N VAL A 106 -2.98 -14.37 -5.78
CA VAL A 106 -3.57 -14.76 -7.06
C VAL A 106 -5.09 -14.65 -7.04
N GLU A 107 -5.63 -13.74 -7.86
CA GLU A 107 -7.06 -13.61 -8.07
C GLU A 107 -7.59 -14.73 -8.97
N ARG A 108 -8.47 -15.57 -8.42
CA ARG A 108 -9.01 -16.77 -9.10
C ARG A 108 -10.42 -16.56 -9.64
N ASN A 109 -11.14 -15.57 -9.12
CA ASN A 109 -12.53 -15.29 -9.47
C ASN A 109 -12.64 -14.03 -10.34
N ALA A 110 -11.68 -13.86 -11.26
CA ALA A 110 -11.67 -12.77 -12.20
C ALA A 110 -12.68 -13.00 -13.34
N TRP A 111 -13.23 -11.94 -13.92
CA TRP A 111 -14.13 -12.03 -15.09
C TRP A 111 -13.81 -10.98 -16.15
N LEU A 112 -14.26 -11.21 -17.38
CA LEU A 112 -14.04 -10.29 -18.51
C LEU A 112 -15.16 -9.24 -18.55
N GLY A 113 -14.79 -7.96 -18.62
CA GLY A 113 -15.70 -6.84 -18.85
C GLY A 113 -15.99 -6.65 -20.34
N ALA A 114 -17.06 -5.92 -20.64
CA ALA A 114 -17.45 -5.59 -22.03
C ALA A 114 -16.43 -4.67 -22.74
N ASP A 115 -15.55 -4.01 -21.97
CA ASP A 115 -14.41 -3.22 -22.44
C ASP A 115 -13.17 -4.07 -22.77
N GLY A 116 -13.28 -5.40 -22.69
CA GLY A 116 -12.19 -6.35 -22.92
C GLY A 116 -11.16 -6.42 -21.77
N ARG A 117 -11.40 -5.73 -20.65
CA ARG A 117 -10.52 -5.77 -19.47
C ARG A 117 -10.98 -6.83 -18.47
N VAL A 118 -10.06 -7.26 -17.61
CA VAL A 118 -10.36 -8.26 -16.57
C VAL A 118 -10.58 -7.57 -15.23
N TYR A 119 -11.65 -7.95 -14.53
CA TYR A 119 -12.10 -7.35 -13.25
C TYR A 119 -12.14 -8.39 -12.13
N HIS A 120 -12.07 -7.90 -10.88
CA HIS A 120 -12.36 -8.67 -9.68
C HIS A 120 -13.26 -7.90 -8.71
N ARG A 121 -13.82 -8.61 -7.73
CA ARG A 121 -14.58 -8.03 -6.64
C ARG A 121 -13.71 -7.95 -5.39
N ARG A 122 -13.34 -6.74 -4.97
CA ARG A 122 -12.68 -6.48 -3.69
C ARG A 122 -13.72 -5.95 -2.71
N SER A 123 -14.06 -6.77 -1.72
CA SER A 123 -15.09 -6.46 -0.71
C SER A 123 -16.39 -5.99 -1.39
N SER A 124 -16.75 -4.71 -1.25
CA SER A 124 -17.98 -4.10 -1.77
C SER A 124 -17.84 -3.43 -3.15
N HIS A 125 -16.64 -3.38 -3.75
CA HIS A 125 -16.42 -2.66 -5.01
C HIS A 125 -15.77 -3.53 -6.09
N THR A 126 -16.13 -3.24 -7.34
CA THR A 126 -15.52 -3.84 -8.54
C THR A 126 -14.34 -2.99 -8.99
N ALA A 127 -13.20 -3.62 -9.23
CA ALA A 127 -12.01 -2.95 -9.72
C ALA A 127 -11.33 -3.79 -10.82
N PRO A 128 -10.62 -3.14 -11.77
CA PRO A 128 -9.75 -3.86 -12.68
C PRO A 128 -8.74 -4.71 -11.91
N VAL A 129 -8.47 -5.91 -12.41
CA VAL A 129 -7.48 -6.79 -11.80
C VAL A 129 -6.10 -6.16 -11.85
N SER A 130 -5.38 -6.33 -10.74
CA SER A 130 -4.04 -5.80 -10.55
C SER A 130 -3.22 -6.84 -9.79
N GLY A 131 -2.06 -7.25 -10.32
CA GLY A 131 -1.29 -8.38 -9.80
C GLY A 131 -1.55 -9.70 -10.55
N PHE A 132 -1.33 -10.82 -9.88
CA PHE A 132 -1.55 -12.15 -10.46
C PHE A 132 -3.03 -12.51 -10.52
N TYR A 133 -3.45 -13.15 -11.61
CA TYR A 133 -4.81 -13.63 -11.76
C TYR A 133 -4.92 -14.80 -12.72
N VAL A 134 -5.99 -15.57 -12.59
CA VAL A 134 -6.37 -16.61 -13.54
C VAL A 134 -7.28 -16.00 -14.60
N HIS A 135 -6.87 -16.07 -15.86
CA HIS A 135 -7.66 -15.52 -16.95
C HIS A 135 -8.96 -16.31 -17.12
N PRO A 136 -10.15 -15.67 -17.09
CA PRO A 136 -11.43 -16.36 -17.03
C PRO A 136 -11.71 -17.26 -18.24
N GLY A 137 -11.29 -16.85 -19.44
CA GLY A 137 -11.53 -17.62 -20.66
C GLY A 137 -10.51 -18.72 -20.95
N THR A 138 -9.28 -18.60 -20.43
CA THR A 138 -8.18 -19.51 -20.81
C THR A 138 -7.63 -20.34 -19.65
N GLY A 139 -7.96 -20.00 -18.40
CA GLY A 139 -7.43 -20.66 -17.21
C GLY A 139 -5.92 -20.45 -16.99
N LEU A 140 -5.29 -19.59 -17.79
CA LEU A 140 -3.85 -19.31 -17.68
C LEU A 140 -3.59 -18.31 -16.54
N LEU A 141 -2.52 -18.54 -15.80
CA LEU A 141 -1.99 -17.55 -14.88
C LEU A 141 -1.46 -16.36 -15.67
N ARG A 142 -1.97 -15.17 -15.38
CA ARG A 142 -1.54 -13.90 -15.96
C ARG A 142 -1.13 -12.92 -14.88
N TYR A 143 -0.36 -11.91 -15.28
CA TYR A 143 0.00 -10.79 -14.44
C TYR A 143 -0.50 -9.50 -15.06
N ALA A 144 -1.48 -8.87 -14.42
CA ALA A 144 -1.89 -7.51 -14.75
C ALA A 144 -0.94 -6.58 -14.01
N ARG A 145 -0.18 -5.77 -14.76
CA ARG A 145 0.56 -4.68 -14.13
C ARG A 145 -0.41 -3.86 -13.30
N GLU A 146 -0.10 -3.69 -12.02
CA GLU A 146 -0.85 -2.76 -11.19
C GLU A 146 -0.86 -1.41 -11.91
N PRO A 147 -2.04 -0.80 -12.15
CA PRO A 147 -2.07 0.62 -12.46
C PRO A 147 -1.47 1.28 -11.23
N TRP A 148 -0.23 1.72 -11.42
CA TRP A 148 0.68 2.25 -10.42
C TRP A 148 -0.09 2.93 -9.27
N ARG A 149 -0.27 2.22 -8.14
CA ARG A 149 -0.90 2.81 -6.95
C ARG A 149 0.17 3.68 -6.31
N GLY A 150 0.12 4.98 -6.59
CA GLY A 150 0.78 6.05 -5.83
C GLY A 150 2.06 5.69 -5.08
N HIS A 151 3.19 5.92 -5.74
CA HIS A 151 4.50 6.33 -5.22
C HIS A 151 4.92 5.91 -3.80
N ARG A 152 5.85 4.94 -3.74
CA ARG A 152 7.03 5.05 -2.86
C ARG A 152 8.02 6.09 -3.42
N GLY A 153 7.53 7.25 -3.79
CA GLY A 153 8.33 8.33 -4.34
C GLY A 153 8.93 9.14 -3.19
N GLY A 154 10.17 9.55 -3.35
CA GLY A 154 10.79 10.52 -2.45
C GLY A 154 9.98 11.83 -2.36
N PRO A 155 10.48 12.82 -1.61
CA PRO A 155 9.77 14.07 -1.30
C PRO A 155 9.14 14.76 -2.53
N PHE A 156 9.82 14.67 -3.68
CA PHE A 156 9.34 15.18 -4.97
C PHE A 156 7.95 14.68 -5.36
N VAL A 157 7.72 13.37 -5.31
CA VAL A 157 6.45 12.85 -5.82
C VAL A 157 5.31 13.03 -4.80
N LYS A 158 5.64 13.04 -3.51
CA LYS A 158 4.67 13.41 -2.46
C LYS A 158 4.17 14.84 -2.70
N ALA A 159 5.09 15.78 -2.91
CA ALA A 159 4.74 17.17 -3.18
C ALA A 159 3.98 17.34 -4.52
N GLN A 160 4.39 16.63 -5.57
CA GLN A 160 3.67 16.63 -6.85
C GLN A 160 2.23 16.09 -6.70
N ALA A 161 2.03 15.00 -5.96
CA ALA A 161 0.71 14.42 -5.73
C ALA A 161 -0.19 15.35 -4.89
N ALA A 162 0.36 16.01 -3.87
CA ALA A 162 -0.37 16.97 -3.06
C ALA A 162 -0.90 18.14 -3.91
N LEU A 163 -0.09 18.68 -4.83
CA LEU A 163 -0.51 19.77 -5.72
C LEU A 163 -1.54 19.31 -6.77
N ARG A 164 -1.41 18.09 -7.28
CA ARG A 164 -2.38 17.51 -8.23
C ARG A 164 -3.79 17.36 -7.65
N ALA A 165 -3.92 17.15 -6.33
CA ALA A 165 -5.23 17.10 -5.67
C ALA A 165 -6.03 18.41 -5.84
N PHE A 166 -5.33 19.52 -6.07
CA PHE A 166 -5.90 20.84 -6.32
C PHE A 166 -5.87 21.24 -7.81
N GLY A 167 -5.63 20.27 -8.71
CA GLY A 167 -5.55 20.52 -10.15
C GLY A 167 -4.27 21.20 -10.63
N ILE A 168 -3.25 21.35 -9.77
CA ILE A 168 -1.97 21.96 -10.13
C ILE A 168 -1.02 20.89 -10.64
N ASN A 169 -0.65 21.00 -11.93
CA ASN A 169 0.29 20.09 -12.57
C ASN A 169 1.70 20.70 -12.59
N VAL A 170 2.60 20.13 -11.80
CA VAL A 170 4.03 20.49 -11.75
C VAL A 170 4.88 19.36 -12.31
N SER A 171 5.95 19.70 -13.02
CA SER A 171 6.87 18.73 -13.64
C SER A 171 8.29 18.79 -13.09
N THR A 172 8.71 19.92 -12.50
CA THR A 172 10.08 20.13 -11.99
C THR A 172 10.13 20.44 -10.49
N ALA A 173 11.30 20.23 -9.87
CA ALA A 173 11.51 20.51 -8.44
C ALA A 173 11.46 22.01 -8.15
N THR A 174 11.90 22.83 -9.09
CA THR A 174 11.78 24.29 -9.06
C THR A 174 10.33 24.74 -9.06
N ASP A 175 9.46 24.11 -9.86
CA ASP A 175 8.02 24.42 -9.86
C ASP A 175 7.38 24.08 -8.53
N ILE A 176 7.70 22.92 -7.96
CA ILE A 176 7.19 22.52 -6.64
C ILE A 176 7.57 23.54 -5.56
N ARG A 177 8.80 24.05 -5.58
CA ARG A 177 9.28 25.02 -4.59
C ARG A 177 8.58 26.39 -4.64
N ARG A 178 7.85 26.69 -5.71
CA ARG A 178 6.97 27.86 -5.77
C ARG A 178 5.72 27.69 -4.92
N TYR A 179 5.36 26.47 -4.52
CA TYR A 179 4.12 26.23 -3.81
C TYR A 179 4.32 25.82 -2.34
N ARG A 180 3.41 26.26 -1.47
CA ARG A 180 3.21 25.68 -0.12
C ARG A 180 1.76 25.29 0.07
N VAL A 181 1.53 24.12 0.65
CA VAL A 181 0.18 23.59 0.91
C VAL A 181 -0.13 23.75 2.40
N GLU A 182 -1.23 24.44 2.69
CA GLU A 182 -1.72 24.70 4.05
C GLU A 182 -3.21 24.35 4.10
N GLY A 183 -3.53 23.08 4.35
CA GLY A 183 -4.92 22.61 4.35
C GLY A 183 -5.58 22.81 2.98
N THR A 184 -6.60 23.69 2.92
CA THR A 184 -7.29 24.05 1.67
C THR A 184 -6.74 25.31 0.99
N ARG A 185 -5.64 25.87 1.52
CA ARG A 185 -4.95 27.03 0.95
C ARG A 185 -3.65 26.59 0.29
N ILE A 186 -3.38 27.15 -0.89
CA ILE A 186 -2.10 27.00 -1.57
C ILE A 186 -1.47 28.37 -1.71
N TRP A 187 -0.25 28.48 -1.21
CA TRP A 187 0.60 29.64 -1.40
C TRP A 187 1.40 29.44 -2.68
N GLU A 188 1.38 30.40 -3.60
CA GLU A 188 2.17 30.43 -4.82
C GLU A 188 3.13 31.62 -4.79
N GLY A 189 4.42 31.36 -4.89
CA GLY A 189 5.47 32.37 -5.00
C GLY A 189 5.64 32.79 -6.45
N ARG A 190 5.47 34.09 -6.70
CA ARG A 190 5.72 34.75 -7.98
C ARG A 190 6.75 35.87 -7.77
N ASP A 191 7.25 36.43 -8.86
CA ASP A 191 8.27 37.51 -8.80
C ASP A 191 7.78 38.76 -8.05
N CYS A 192 6.47 39.00 -8.03
CA CYS A 192 5.82 40.10 -7.32
C CYS A 192 5.32 39.75 -5.90
N GLY A 193 5.73 38.61 -5.36
CA GLY A 193 5.38 38.16 -4.01
C GLY A 193 4.50 36.91 -3.97
N TRP A 194 3.87 36.68 -2.83
CA TRP A 194 3.10 35.47 -2.56
C TRP A 194 1.60 35.66 -2.83
N PHE A 195 0.98 34.66 -3.44
CA PHE A 195 -0.46 34.60 -3.67
C PHE A 195 -1.06 33.42 -2.89
N ILE A 196 -2.26 33.62 -2.36
CA ILE A 196 -3.01 32.60 -1.63
C ILE A 196 -4.21 32.20 -2.48
N HIS A 197 -4.24 30.93 -2.88
CA HIS A 197 -5.36 30.30 -3.55
C HIS A 197 -6.16 29.49 -2.53
N THR A 198 -7.42 29.85 -2.33
CA THR A 198 -8.32 29.12 -1.44
C THR A 198 -9.15 28.14 -2.27
N TYR A 199 -9.16 26.88 -1.85
CA TYR A 199 -9.93 25.82 -2.49
C TYR A 199 -11.12 25.41 -1.63
N ARG A 200 -12.20 24.98 -2.29
CA ARG A 200 -13.35 24.35 -1.65
C ARG A 200 -13.46 22.90 -2.12
N TRP A 201 -13.91 22.03 -1.22
CA TRP A 201 -14.19 20.64 -1.56
C TRP A 201 -15.53 20.54 -2.31
N VAL A 202 -15.52 19.90 -3.47
CA VAL A 202 -16.71 19.58 -4.26
C VAL A 202 -16.92 18.07 -4.20
N PRO A 203 -18.03 17.58 -3.61
CA PRO A 203 -18.31 16.16 -3.51
C PRO A 203 -18.52 15.54 -4.90
N GLU A 204 -18.52 14.21 -4.95
CA GLU A 204 -18.83 13.48 -6.19
C GLU A 204 -20.23 13.84 -6.68
N GLN A 205 -20.34 14.16 -7.96
CA GLN A 205 -21.61 14.59 -8.58
C GLN A 205 -21.94 13.66 -9.73
N LEU A 206 -23.17 13.14 -9.75
CA LEU A 206 -23.70 12.42 -10.90
C LEU A 206 -23.78 13.38 -12.09
N VAL A 207 -23.05 13.09 -13.15
CA VAL A 207 -23.03 13.93 -14.37
C VAL A 207 -24.12 13.51 -15.32
N ARG A 208 -24.23 12.21 -15.61
CA ARG A 208 -25.25 11.65 -16.51
C ARG A 208 -25.40 10.15 -16.33
N VAL A 209 -26.51 9.60 -16.79
CA VAL A 209 -26.74 8.15 -16.84
C VAL A 209 -26.71 7.71 -18.30
N VAL A 210 -25.95 6.66 -18.60
CA VAL A 210 -25.84 6.08 -19.95
C VAL A 210 -26.42 4.67 -19.92
N THR A 211 -27.30 4.37 -20.87
CA THR A 211 -27.87 3.02 -21.02
C THR A 211 -26.91 2.15 -21.82
N ARG A 212 -26.60 0.98 -21.28
CA ARG A 212 -25.76 -0.05 -21.89
C ARG A 212 -26.55 -0.81 -22.96
N SER A 213 -25.83 -1.51 -23.84
CA SER A 213 -26.41 -2.40 -24.85
C SER A 213 -27.21 -3.59 -24.28
N ASP A 214 -26.99 -3.95 -23.00
CA ASP A 214 -27.77 -4.95 -22.27
C ASP A 214 -29.03 -4.36 -21.59
N GLY A 215 -29.36 -3.10 -21.88
CA GLY A 215 -30.51 -2.37 -21.34
C GLY A 215 -30.29 -1.82 -19.92
N ARG A 216 -29.14 -2.04 -19.29
CA ARG A 216 -28.86 -1.55 -17.92
C ARG A 216 -28.30 -0.13 -17.92
N ASN A 217 -28.72 0.67 -16.94
CA ASN A 217 -28.24 2.04 -16.77
C ASN A 217 -26.93 2.08 -15.98
N VAL A 218 -25.98 2.92 -16.41
CA VAL A 218 -24.71 3.20 -15.72
C VAL A 218 -24.62 4.70 -15.44
N SER A 219 -24.45 5.06 -14.18
CA SER A 219 -24.14 6.41 -13.75
C SER A 219 -22.69 6.76 -14.10
N ILE A 220 -22.51 7.87 -14.81
CA ILE A 220 -21.25 8.56 -14.97
C ILE A 220 -21.23 9.69 -13.96
N SER A 221 -20.36 9.58 -12.96
CA SER A 221 -20.15 10.59 -11.93
C SER A 221 -18.80 11.29 -12.13
N LYS A 222 -18.76 12.59 -11.83
CA LYS A 222 -17.51 13.35 -11.69
C LYS A 222 -17.02 13.13 -10.27
N LEU A 223 -15.83 12.55 -10.13
CA LEU A 223 -15.20 12.30 -8.84
C LEU A 223 -15.11 13.58 -8.00
N ALA A 224 -15.14 13.40 -6.68
CA ALA A 224 -14.92 14.49 -5.74
C ALA A 224 -13.55 15.15 -6.00
N HIS A 225 -13.51 16.48 -5.96
CA HIS A 225 -12.30 17.25 -6.28
C HIS A 225 -12.29 18.59 -5.52
N TYR A 226 -11.12 19.20 -5.44
CA TYR A 226 -11.01 20.58 -4.99
C TYR A 226 -11.16 21.54 -6.17
N GLU A 227 -11.98 22.56 -5.99
CA GLU A 227 -12.14 23.66 -6.94
C GLU A 227 -11.64 24.96 -6.32
N ARG A 228 -10.94 25.79 -7.11
CA ARG A 228 -10.40 27.07 -6.64
C ARG A 228 -11.54 28.07 -6.45
N ALA A 229 -11.77 28.47 -5.20
CA ALA A 229 -12.83 29.39 -4.82
C ALA A 229 -12.39 30.86 -4.89
N ALA A 230 -11.15 31.16 -4.50
CA ALA A 230 -10.64 32.52 -4.50
C ALA A 230 -9.12 32.57 -4.69
N THR A 231 -8.63 33.71 -5.17
CA THR A 231 -7.20 34.03 -5.22
C THR A 231 -7.00 35.44 -4.72
N LYS A 232 -6.01 35.65 -3.86
CA LYS A 232 -5.61 36.99 -3.40
C LYS A 232 -4.09 37.08 -3.22
N GLN A 233 -3.54 38.29 -3.28
CA GLN A 233 -2.15 38.52 -2.89
C GLN A 233 -2.05 38.48 -1.35
N ALA A 234 -1.01 37.85 -0.84
CA ALA A 234 -0.79 37.73 0.60
C ALA A 234 -0.45 39.11 1.20
N SER A 235 -1.10 39.45 2.31
CA SER A 235 -0.74 40.64 3.07
C SER A 235 0.55 40.42 3.88
N GLY A 236 1.23 41.51 4.25
CA GLY A 236 2.44 41.42 5.08
C GLY A 236 2.21 40.75 6.44
N LYS A 237 1.01 40.85 7.03
CA LYS A 237 0.64 40.15 8.26
C LYS A 237 0.52 38.64 8.04
N GLU A 238 -0.09 38.23 6.92
CA GLU A 238 -0.25 36.81 6.58
C GLU A 238 1.09 36.16 6.25
N MET A 239 1.98 36.87 5.55
CA MET A 239 3.34 36.39 5.29
C MET A 239 4.14 36.19 6.59
N ARG A 240 4.04 37.12 7.55
CA ARG A 240 4.68 36.97 8.87
C ARG A 240 4.14 35.76 9.63
N ASN A 241 2.82 35.55 9.62
CA ASN A 241 2.20 34.41 10.31
C ASN A 241 2.57 33.07 9.66
N ALA A 242 2.75 33.04 8.35
CA ALA A 242 3.09 31.84 7.57
C ALA A 242 4.61 31.67 7.36
N GLN A 243 5.46 32.46 8.03
CA GLN A 243 6.89 32.52 7.75
C GLN A 243 7.58 31.13 7.77
N LEU A 244 7.31 30.33 8.80
CA LEU A 244 7.84 28.97 8.92
C LEU A 244 7.43 28.04 7.76
N LEU A 245 6.21 28.21 7.24
CA LEU A 245 5.70 27.45 6.10
C LEU A 245 6.42 27.89 4.81
N LEU A 246 6.58 29.19 4.60
CA LEU A 246 7.17 29.77 3.39
C LEU A 246 8.67 29.45 3.28
N GLU A 247 9.39 29.48 4.40
CA GLU A 247 10.83 29.17 4.47
C GLU A 247 11.14 27.67 4.36
N GLY A 248 10.19 26.80 4.71
CA GLY A 248 10.40 25.35 4.60
C GLY A 248 10.52 24.86 3.16
N ASP A 249 11.51 24.01 2.85
CA ASP A 249 11.60 23.35 1.53
C ASP A 249 10.56 22.21 1.46
N PRO A 250 9.58 22.26 0.54
CA PRO A 250 8.58 21.21 0.36
C PRO A 250 9.18 19.84 -0.02
N LEU A 251 10.47 19.81 -0.40
CA LEU A 251 11.21 18.60 -0.73
C LEU A 251 12.11 18.09 0.41
N SER A 252 12.11 18.73 1.58
CA SER A 252 12.98 18.38 2.72
C SER A 252 12.35 17.37 3.71
N MET A 253 11.08 16.96 3.52
CA MET A 253 10.42 16.00 4.41
C MET A 253 10.88 14.56 4.18
N LYS A 254 11.51 13.93 5.19
CA LYS A 254 11.80 12.48 5.23
C LYS A 254 10.50 11.65 5.17
#